data_AF-A0A7C4TAV6-F1
#
_entry.id   AF-A0A7C4TAV6-F1
#
_cell.length_a   1.000
_cell.length_b   1.000
_cell.length_c   1.000
_cell.angle_alpha   90.00
_cell.angle_beta   90.00
_cell.angle_gamma   90.00
#
_symmetry.space_group_name_H-M   'P 1'
#
loop_
_entity.id
_entity.type
_entity.pdbx_description
1 polymer ?
#
loop_
_entity_poly.entity_id
_entity_poly.type
_entity_poly.pdbx_seq_one_letter_code
_entity_poly.pdbx_strand_id
1 'polypeptide(L)'
;MDIINKLKRGKKEESVFDSLIKKKETKEESGTKPVDMEVTAITPDKPVSESVSAKPANVPKREFRTEGMQEFDIESLGVDSGASLKIEYKAKIMSSIDENRFEEAIELIKQLQEKLRGT
;
A
#
# COMPACT_ATOMS: atom_id res chain seq x y z
N MET A 1 18.95 -13.83 -45.55
CA MET A 1 17.68 -14.53 -45.20
C MET A 1 17.63 -14.80 -43.68
N ASP A 2 18.10 -13.86 -42.84
CA ASP A 2 18.61 -14.23 -41.50
C ASP A 2 17.75 -13.76 -40.32
N ILE A 3 16.67 -13.03 -40.60
CA ILE A 3 15.75 -12.50 -39.58
C ILE A 3 14.79 -13.59 -39.07
N ILE A 4 14.33 -14.48 -39.97
CA ILE A 4 13.41 -15.58 -39.62
C ILE A 4 14.09 -16.57 -38.66
N ASN A 5 15.40 -16.82 -38.83
CA ASN A 5 16.16 -17.70 -37.96
C ASN A 5 16.44 -17.10 -36.57
N LYS A 6 16.58 -15.77 -36.47
CA LYS A 6 16.69 -15.06 -35.18
C LYS A 6 15.38 -15.09 -34.38
N LEU A 7 14.23 -14.94 -35.04
CA LEU A 7 12.90 -15.01 -34.40
C LEU A 7 12.57 -16.41 -33.85
N LYS A 8 13.03 -17.49 -34.51
CA LYS A 8 12.82 -18.86 -34.03
C LYS A 8 13.69 -19.22 -32.81
N ARG A 9 14.81 -18.54 -32.57
CA ARG A 9 15.72 -18.82 -31.43
C ARG A 9 15.34 -18.10 -30.13
N GLY A 10 14.43 -17.12 -30.16
CA GLY A 10 14.10 -16.29 -28.98
C GLY A 10 12.96 -16.80 -28.07
N LYS A 11 12.38 -17.99 -28.33
CA LYS A 11 11.20 -18.49 -27.58
C LYS A 11 11.53 -19.48 -26.45
N LYS A 12 12.60 -19.26 -25.70
CA LYS A 12 12.91 -20.02 -24.48
C LYS A 12 13.54 -19.10 -23.46
N GLU A 13 12.77 -18.15 -22.95
CA GLU A 13 13.12 -17.50 -21.68
C GLU A 13 12.70 -18.47 -20.58
N GLU A 14 13.68 -19.02 -19.87
CA GLU A 14 13.43 -19.84 -18.68
C GLU A 14 12.62 -19.00 -17.69
N SER A 15 11.42 -19.49 -17.37
CA SER A 15 10.48 -18.78 -16.52
C SER A 15 11.06 -18.65 -15.12
N VAL A 16 11.19 -17.41 -14.63
CA VAL A 16 11.65 -17.11 -13.26
C VAL A 16 10.77 -17.79 -12.20
N PHE A 17 9.52 -18.09 -12.55
CA PHE A 17 8.58 -18.83 -11.69
C PHE A 17 8.95 -20.31 -11.49
N ASP A 18 9.68 -20.94 -12.41
CA ASP A 18 10.14 -22.33 -12.22
C ASP A 18 11.13 -22.46 -11.05
N SER A 19 11.87 -21.38 -10.76
CA SER A 19 12.79 -21.29 -9.62
C SER A 19 12.05 -21.28 -8.27
N LEU A 20 10.85 -20.72 -8.23
CA LEU A 20 10.03 -20.56 -7.02
C LEU A 20 9.29 -21.85 -6.66
N ILE A 21 8.89 -22.65 -7.66
CA ILE A 21 8.16 -23.90 -7.46
C ILE A 21 9.10 -24.99 -6.94
N LYS A 22 10.36 -25.04 -7.40
CA LYS A 22 11.37 -26.02 -6.95
C LYS A 22 11.80 -25.89 -5.49
N LYS A 23 11.48 -24.79 -4.80
CA LYS A 23 11.85 -24.57 -3.39
C LYS A 23 10.79 -25.04 -2.38
N LYS A 24 9.67 -25.62 -2.84
CA LYS A 24 8.59 -26.12 -1.99
C LYS A 24 8.63 -27.64 -1.73
N GLU A 25 9.83 -28.22 -1.65
CA GLU A 25 9.96 -29.57 -1.08
C GLU A 25 10.66 -29.50 0.28
N THR A 26 9.81 -29.69 1.29
CA THR A 26 10.06 -30.46 2.52
C THR A 26 10.97 -29.85 3.58
N LYS A 27 10.33 -29.23 4.57
CA LYS A 27 10.65 -29.52 5.98
C LYS A 27 9.40 -29.33 6.84
N GLU A 28 8.75 -30.45 7.16
CA GLU A 28 7.82 -30.54 8.29
C GLU A 28 8.61 -30.25 9.57
N GLU A 29 8.25 -29.17 10.28
CA GLU A 29 8.59 -29.02 11.68
C GLU A 29 7.28 -29.00 12.48
N SER A 30 7.06 -30.15 13.12
CA SER A 30 6.13 -30.47 14.21
C SER A 30 5.26 -29.33 14.74
N GLY A 31 3.95 -29.45 14.51
CA GLY A 31 2.94 -28.62 15.15
C GLY A 31 2.94 -28.78 16.67
N THR A 32 3.27 -27.69 17.37
CA THR A 32 2.80 -27.47 18.73
C THR A 32 1.29 -27.26 18.67
N LYS A 33 0.53 -28.16 19.31
CA LYS A 33 -0.92 -28.04 19.47
C LYS A 33 -1.25 -26.64 20.04
N PRO A 34 -2.20 -25.89 19.48
CA PRO A 34 -2.67 -24.69 20.16
C PRO A 34 -3.35 -25.12 21.45
N VAL A 35 -2.90 -24.58 22.58
CA VAL A 35 -3.64 -24.65 23.84
C VAL A 35 -4.92 -23.87 23.60
N ASP A 36 -6.07 -24.54 23.74
CA ASP A 36 -7.38 -23.91 23.63
C ASP A 36 -7.43 -22.72 24.60
N MET A 37 -7.52 -21.51 24.03
CA MET A 37 -7.54 -20.29 24.80
C MET A 37 -9.00 -20.07 25.21
N GLU A 38 -9.36 -20.51 26.42
CA GLU A 38 -10.72 -20.31 26.96
C GLU A 38 -11.06 -18.82 26.95
N VAL A 39 -12.06 -18.45 26.14
CA VAL A 39 -12.55 -17.07 26.02
C VAL A 39 -13.46 -16.78 27.21
N THR A 40 -12.94 -16.07 28.21
CA THR A 40 -13.77 -15.53 29.28
C THR A 40 -14.47 -14.26 28.80
N ALA A 41 -15.80 -14.22 28.85
CA ALA A 41 -16.56 -13.03 28.46
C ALA A 41 -16.27 -11.88 29.44
N ILE A 42 -15.81 -10.74 28.92
CA ILE A 42 -15.56 -9.53 29.70
C ILE A 42 -16.92 -8.89 30.03
N THR A 43 -17.38 -9.02 31.27
CA THR A 43 -18.50 -8.23 31.80
C THR A 43 -18.08 -6.75 31.91
N PRO A 44 -18.83 -5.80 31.33
CA PRO A 44 -18.35 -4.41 31.16
C PRO A 44 -18.47 -3.51 32.40
N ASP A 45 -18.90 -4.00 33.57
CA ASP A 45 -19.21 -3.13 34.72
C ASP A 45 -18.23 -3.26 35.91
N LYS A 46 -16.93 -3.15 35.64
CA LYS A 46 -15.96 -2.86 36.71
C LYS A 46 -14.74 -2.11 36.19
N PRO A 47 -14.48 -0.87 36.62
CA PRO A 47 -13.20 -0.24 36.34
C PRO A 47 -12.14 -0.93 37.21
N VAL A 48 -11.34 -1.80 36.60
CA VAL A 48 -10.16 -2.36 37.25
C VAL A 48 -9.11 -1.24 37.28
N SER A 49 -9.12 -0.50 38.38
CA SER A 49 -7.98 0.33 38.81
C SER A 49 -6.86 -0.62 39.26
N GLU A 50 -6.19 -1.24 38.30
CA GLU A 50 -4.89 -1.86 38.54
C GLU A 50 -3.84 -0.90 37.99
N SER A 51 -3.21 -0.20 38.93
CA SER A 51 -1.90 0.40 38.71
C SER A 51 -0.96 -0.73 38.30
N VAL A 52 -0.76 -0.86 36.99
CA VAL A 52 0.23 -1.78 36.43
C VAL A 52 1.57 -1.39 37.01
N SER A 53 2.04 -2.20 37.96
CA SER A 53 3.37 -2.13 38.53
C SER A 53 4.37 -2.07 37.38
N ALA A 54 5.01 -0.91 37.23
CA ALA A 54 6.05 -0.69 36.25
C ALA A 54 7.29 -1.51 36.65
N LYS A 55 7.29 -2.80 36.31
CA LYS A 55 8.56 -3.49 36.02
C LYS A 55 9.13 -2.78 34.79
N PRO A 56 10.38 -2.30 34.80
CA PRO A 56 11.03 -1.90 33.57
C PRO A 56 11.19 -3.18 32.75
N ALA A 57 10.25 -3.42 31.85
CA ALA A 57 10.46 -4.36 30.77
C ALA A 57 11.71 -3.85 30.06
N ASN A 58 12.81 -4.60 30.15
CA ASN A 58 13.97 -4.41 29.30
C ASN A 58 13.51 -4.79 27.89
N VAL A 59 12.72 -3.92 27.27
CA VAL A 59 12.21 -4.09 25.92
C VAL A 59 13.42 -3.84 25.03
N PRO A 60 13.93 -4.85 24.30
CA PRO A 60 14.99 -4.60 23.35
C PRO A 60 14.47 -3.55 22.37
N LYS A 61 15.13 -2.38 22.33
CA LYS A 61 14.80 -1.32 21.38
C LYS A 61 14.98 -1.91 19.99
N ARG A 62 13.87 -2.18 19.31
CA ARG A 62 13.88 -2.71 17.95
C ARG A 62 14.28 -1.56 17.04
N GLU A 63 15.53 -1.58 16.59
CA GLU A 63 16.02 -0.61 15.61
C GLU A 63 15.57 -1.05 14.21
N PHE A 64 14.73 -0.24 13.59
CA PHE A 64 14.36 -0.40 12.18
C PHE A 64 15.48 0.24 11.34
N ARG A 65 16.27 -0.59 10.66
CA ARG A 65 17.29 -0.11 9.73
C ARG A 65 16.64 0.18 8.38
N THR A 66 16.79 1.41 7.90
CA THR A 66 16.25 1.87 6.62
C THR A 66 17.32 2.04 5.54
N GLU A 67 18.55 1.60 5.79
CA GLU A 67 19.63 1.66 4.79
C GLU A 67 19.24 0.84 3.55
N GLY A 68 19.18 1.51 2.40
CA GLY A 68 18.80 0.91 1.12
C GLY A 68 17.31 1.03 0.76
N MET A 69 16.48 1.67 1.58
CA MET A 69 15.12 2.03 1.16
C MET A 69 15.20 3.17 0.14
N GLN A 70 14.92 2.85 -1.13
CA GLN A 70 14.76 3.85 -2.16
C GLN A 70 13.53 4.71 -1.81
N GLU A 71 13.73 6.01 -1.72
CA GLU A 71 12.64 6.96 -1.55
C GLU A 71 11.67 6.81 -2.73
N PHE A 72 10.42 6.46 -2.42
CA PHE A 72 9.43 6.19 -3.43
C PHE A 72 8.75 7.50 -3.80
N ASP A 73 9.24 8.12 -4.87
CA ASP A 73 8.65 9.34 -5.38
C ASP A 73 7.33 9.03 -6.10
N ILE A 74 6.29 9.79 -5.80
CA ILE A 74 4.95 9.57 -6.37
C ILE A 74 4.99 9.75 -7.90
N GLU A 75 5.94 10.55 -8.40
CA GLU A 75 6.20 10.75 -9.82
C GLU A 75 6.71 9.47 -10.53
N SER A 76 7.37 8.55 -9.81
CA SER A 76 7.86 7.27 -10.36
C SER A 76 6.75 6.24 -10.62
N LEU A 77 5.54 6.47 -10.09
CA LEU A 77 4.38 5.60 -10.35
C LEU A 77 3.82 5.72 -11.77
N GLY A 78 4.34 6.63 -12.58
CA GLY A 78 3.80 6.89 -13.91
C GLY A 78 2.34 7.33 -13.87
N VAL A 79 1.90 7.92 -12.74
CA VAL A 79 0.56 8.49 -12.64
C VAL A 79 0.53 9.68 -13.59
N ASP A 80 -0.39 9.64 -14.56
CA ASP A 80 -0.62 10.79 -15.44
C ASP A 80 -0.67 12.06 -14.59
N SER A 81 0.11 13.08 -14.93
CA SER A 81 0.09 14.37 -14.23
C SER A 81 -1.33 14.97 -14.16
N GLY A 82 -2.20 14.59 -15.11
CA GLY A 82 -3.62 14.91 -15.08
C GLY A 82 -4.43 14.21 -13.98
N ALA A 83 -3.99 13.08 -13.44
CA ALA A 83 -4.67 12.36 -12.37
C ALA A 83 -4.50 13.06 -11.02
N SER A 84 -3.29 13.51 -10.66
CA SER A 84 -3.07 14.30 -9.43
C SER A 84 -3.86 15.61 -9.49
N LEU A 85 -3.81 16.30 -10.62
CA LEU A 85 -4.55 17.54 -10.85
C LEU A 85 -6.07 17.35 -10.70
N LYS A 86 -6.63 16.27 -11.25
CA LYS A 86 -8.06 15.94 -11.10
C LYS A 86 -8.43 15.67 -9.64
N ILE A 87 -7.57 14.99 -8.88
CA ILE A 87 -7.83 14.68 -7.47
C ILE A 87 -7.87 15.97 -6.64
N GLU A 88 -6.90 16.86 -6.83
CA GLU A 88 -6.85 18.15 -6.12
C GLU A 88 -8.07 19.04 -6.43
N TYR A 89 -8.41 19.18 -7.71
CA TYR A 89 -9.57 19.98 -8.12
C TYR A 89 -10.88 19.36 -7.64
N LYS A 90 -11.02 18.03 -7.66
CA LYS A 90 -12.20 17.34 -7.11
C LYS A 90 -12.40 17.69 -5.63
N ALA A 91 -11.33 17.65 -4.83
CA ALA A 91 -11.42 18.01 -3.41
C ALA A 91 -11.86 19.46 -3.21
N LYS A 92 -11.29 20.41 -3.97
CA LYS A 92 -11.67 21.83 -3.90
C LYS A 92 -13.12 22.07 -4.34
N ILE A 93 -13.54 21.46 -5.45
CA ILE A 93 -14.91 21.57 -5.96
C ILE A 93 -15.91 21.05 -4.93
N MET A 94 -15.63 19.89 -4.32
CA MET A 94 -16.49 19.33 -3.26
C MET A 94 -16.59 20.28 -2.06
N SER A 95 -15.46 20.83 -1.59
CA SER A 95 -15.46 21.82 -0.50
C SER A 95 -16.31 23.06 -0.83
N SER A 96 -16.21 23.60 -2.04
CA SER A 96 -17.01 24.75 -2.47
C SER A 96 -18.51 24.40 -2.58
N ILE A 97 -18.86 23.17 -2.98
CA ILE A 97 -20.25 22.70 -3.00
C ILE A 97 -20.81 22.58 -1.57
N ASP A 98 -20.03 22.01 -0.65
CA ASP A 98 -20.43 21.85 0.76
C ASP A 98 -20.65 23.22 1.44
N GLU A 99 -19.89 24.24 1.03
CA GLU A 99 -20.03 25.64 1.47
C GLU A 99 -21.15 26.41 0.73
N ASN A 100 -21.92 25.77 -0.15
CA ASN A 100 -22.93 26.37 -1.04
C ASN A 100 -22.39 27.45 -2.00
N ARG A 101 -21.08 27.45 -2.28
CA ARG A 101 -20.41 28.35 -3.24
C ARG A 101 -20.41 27.73 -4.64
N PHE A 102 -21.59 27.62 -5.24
CA PHE A 102 -21.75 26.95 -6.54
C PHE A 102 -21.05 27.68 -7.69
N GLU A 103 -21.00 29.00 -7.67
CA GLU A 103 -20.30 29.80 -8.69
C GLU A 103 -18.80 29.52 -8.69
N GLU A 104 -18.19 29.44 -7.50
CA GLU A 104 -16.78 29.10 -7.32
C GLU A 104 -16.50 27.65 -7.78
N ALA A 105 -17.39 26.72 -7.44
CA ALA A 105 -17.28 25.33 -7.89
C ALA A 105 -17.33 25.21 -9.42
N ILE A 106 -18.21 25.96 -10.10
CA ILE A 106 -18.29 26.00 -11.57
C ILE A 106 -17.01 26.57 -12.17
N GLU A 107 -16.45 27.62 -11.58
CA GLU A 107 -15.21 28.24 -12.05
C GLU A 107 -14.02 27.28 -11.91
N LEU A 108 -13.93 26.56 -10.79
CA LEU A 108 -12.93 25.51 -10.59
C LEU A 108 -13.03 24.39 -11.64
N ILE A 109 -14.26 24.01 -12.04
CA ILE A 109 -14.47 23.02 -13.11
C ILE A 109 -13.95 23.54 -14.46
N LYS A 110 -14.22 24.80 -14.81
CA LYS A 110 -13.72 25.40 -16.05
C LYS A 110 -12.20 25.45 -16.09
N GLN A 111 -11.58 25.90 -15.00
CA GLN A 111 -10.12 25.94 -14.88
C GLN A 111 -9.50 24.54 -15.02
N LEU A 112 -10.13 23.52 -14.44
CA LEU A 112 -9.67 22.13 -14.62
C LEU A 112 -9.74 21.70 -16.09
N GLN A 113 -10.84 22.02 -16.78
CA GLN A 113 -11.00 21.69 -18.20
C GLN A 113 -9.95 22.38 -19.09
N GLU A 114 -9.64 23.65 -18.82
CA GLU A 114 -8.59 24.37 -19.54
C GLU A 114 -7.21 23.75 -19.31
N LYS A 115 -6.88 23.43 -18.06
CA LYS A 115 -5.59 22.80 -17.73
C LYS A 115 -5.43 21.42 -18.35
N LEU A 116 -6.50 20.62 -18.39
CA LEU A 116 -6.49 19.30 -19.02
C LEU A 116 -6.47 19.35 -20.56
N ARG A 117 -6.89 20.47 -21.17
CA ARG A 117 -6.78 20.70 -22.62
C ARG A 117 -5.39 21.17 -23.06
N GLY A 118 -4.65 21.81 -22.14
CA GLY A 118 -3.31 22.34 -22.40
C GLY A 118 -2.17 21.34 -22.16
N THR A 119 -2.49 20.17 -21.60
CA THR A 119 -1.59 19.02 -21.42
C THR A 119 -1.81 17.98 -22.49
#